data_AF-A0A392SZU8-F1
#
_entry.id   AF-A0A392SZU8-F1
#
_cell.length_a   1.000
_cell.length_b   1.000
_cell.length_c   1.000
_cell.angle_alpha   90.00
_cell.angle_beta   90.00
_cell.angle_gamma   90.00
#
_symmetry.space_group_name_H-M   'P 1'
#
loop_
_entity.id
_entity.type
_entity.pdbx_description
1 polymer ?
#
loop_
_entity_poly.entity_id
_entity_poly.type
_entity_poly.pdbx_seq_one_letter_code
_entity_poly.pdbx_strand_id
1 'polypeptide(L)' 'RFETDELMDQVDDFSEFVKELHDYSWRLDRKESFFLVRVLRLQKGLTADAPFVNSIEEQE' A
#
# COMPACT_ATOMS: atom_id res chain seq x y z
N ARG A 1 17.60 9.08 0.19
CA ARG A 1 16.38 9.47 0.92
C ARG A 1 15.38 9.74 -0.18
N PHE A 2 14.29 8.98 -0.25
CA PHE A 2 13.24 9.24 -1.23
C PHE A 2 12.54 10.53 -0.84
N GLU A 3 12.22 11.36 -1.84
CA GLU A 3 11.38 12.53 -1.62
C GLU A 3 9.93 12.09 -1.46
N THR A 4 9.15 12.83 -0.67
CA THR A 4 7.74 12.47 -0.40
C THR A 4 6.96 12.39 -1.71
N ASP A 5 7.23 13.28 -2.66
CA ASP A 5 6.54 13.34 -3.94
C ASP A 5 6.83 12.09 -4.79
N GLU A 6 8.09 11.63 -4.82
CA GLU A 6 8.47 10.37 -5.49
C GLU A 6 7.76 9.14 -4.88
N LEU A 7 7.45 9.18 -3.58
CA LEU A 7 6.70 8.13 -2.89
C LEU A 7 5.20 8.20 -3.19
N MET A 8 4.64 9.40 -3.33
CA MET A 8 3.23 9.62 -3.67
C MET A 8 2.93 9.13 -5.09
N ASP A 9 3.84 9.35 -6.04
CA ASP A 9 3.72 8.87 -7.42
C ASP A 9 3.67 7.33 -7.51
N GLN A 10 4.23 6.62 -6.54
CA GLN A 10 4.28 5.15 -6.50
C GLN A 10 3.07 4.50 -5.82
N VAL A 11 2.15 5.30 -5.26
CA VAL A 11 1.00 4.77 -4.49
C VAL A 11 0.08 3.93 -5.36
N ASP A 12 -0.16 4.36 -6.59
CA ASP A 12 -1.03 3.67 -7.54
C ASP A 12 -0.41 2.34 -7.98
N ASP A 13 0.86 2.36 -8.40
CA ASP A 13 1.64 1.17 -8.77
C ASP A 13 1.69 0.15 -7.61
N PHE A 14 1.93 0.63 -6.38
CA PHE A 14 1.93 -0.23 -5.21
C PHE A 14 0.55 -0.84 -4.94
N SER A 15 -0.51 -0.04 -5.08
CA SER A 15 -1.89 -0.51 -4.86
C SER A 15 -2.32 -1.55 -5.90
N GLU A 16 -1.94 -1.37 -7.17
CA GLU A 16 -2.15 -2.34 -8.24
C GLU A 16 -1.39 -3.63 -7.95
N PHE A 17 -0.11 -3.54 -7.57
CA PHE A 17 0.68 -4.71 -7.16
C PHE A 17 0.04 -5.50 -6.02
N VAL A 18 -0.44 -4.83 -4.96
CA VAL A 18 -1.08 -5.53 -3.83
C VAL A 18 -2.34 -6.25 -4.28
N LYS A 19 -3.13 -5.61 -5.16
CA LYS A 19 -4.34 -6.21 -5.71
C LYS A 19 -4.03 -7.45 -6.53
N GLU A 20 -3.08 -7.37 -7.46
CA GLU A 20 -2.67 -8.51 -8.28
C GLU A 20 -2.14 -9.66 -7.42
N LEU A 21 -1.25 -9.37 -6.47
CA LEU A 21 -0.70 -10.38 -5.57
C LEU A 21 -1.80 -11.05 -4.73
N HIS A 22 -2.79 -10.28 -4.28
CA HIS A 22 -3.94 -10.80 -3.56
C HIS A 22 -4.83 -11.67 -4.46
N ASP A 23 -5.08 -11.28 -5.71
CA ASP A 23 -5.86 -12.06 -6.68
C ASP A 23 -5.19 -13.40 -7.02
N TYR A 24 -3.86 -13.45 -6.98
CA TYR A 24 -3.07 -14.68 -7.12
C TYR A 24 -2.84 -15.45 -5.80
N SER A 25 -3.45 -15.04 -4.69
CA SER A 25 -3.24 -15.64 -3.35
C SER A 25 -3.44 -17.16 -3.31
N TRP A 26 -4.36 -17.68 -4.12
CA TRP A 26 -4.66 -19.12 -4.21
C TRP A 26 -3.52 -19.98 -4.78
N ARG A 27 -2.53 -19.36 -5.44
CA ARG A 27 -1.35 -20.04 -6.01
C ARG A 27 -0.09 -19.89 -5.17
N LEU A 28 -0.13 -19.07 -4.13
CA LEU A 28 1.05 -18.71 -3.37
C LEU A 28 1.51 -19.88 -2.51
N ASP A 29 2.81 -20.09 -2.46
CA ASP A 29 3.42 -20.97 -1.49
C ASP A 29 3.38 -20.36 -0.07
N ARG A 30 3.90 -21.09 0.92
CA ARG A 30 3.89 -20.64 2.31
C ARG A 30 4.70 -19.36 2.56
N LYS A 31 5.83 -19.18 1.87
CA LYS A 31 6.68 -17.98 2.03
C LYS A 31 6.04 -16.79 1.34
N GLU A 32 5.50 -17.01 0.15
CA GLU A 32 4.79 -16.00 -0.64
C GLU A 32 3.52 -15.53 0.07
N SER A 33 2.75 -16.45 0.65
CA SER A 33 1.58 -16.12 1.47
C SER A 33 1.95 -15.26 2.68
N PHE A 34 3.07 -15.57 3.34
CA PHE A 34 3.56 -14.77 4.46
C PHE A 34 4.03 -13.37 4.02
N PHE A 35 4.63 -13.27 2.83
CA PHE A 35 4.96 -12.00 2.22
C PHE A 35 3.70 -11.17 1.93
N LEU A 36 2.67 -11.76 1.32
CA LEU A 36 1.37 -11.10 1.09
C LEU A 36 0.76 -10.56 2.39
N VAL A 37 0.80 -11.32 3.49
CA VAL A 37 0.31 -10.84 4.80
C VAL A 37 1.06 -9.58 5.26
N ARG A 38 2.38 -9.50 5.05
CA ARG A 38 3.16 -8.30 5.39
C ARG A 38 2.82 -7.12 4.49
N VAL A 39 2.65 -7.36 3.20
CA VAL A 39 2.26 -6.35 2.22
C VAL A 39 0.89 -5.75 2.55
N LEU A 40 -0.11 -6.59 2.84
CA LEU A 40 -1.44 -6.13 3.25
C LEU A 40 -1.40 -5.32 4.55
N ARG A 41 -0.56 -5.72 5.51
CA ARG A 41 -0.37 -4.96 6.75
C ARG A 41 0.26 -3.58 6.48
N LEU A 42 1.22 -3.51 5.56
CA LEU A 42 1.82 -2.24 5.15
C LEU A 42 0.79 -1.34 4.45
N GLN A 43 0.05 -1.86 3.47
CA GLN A 43 -1.01 -1.12 2.76
C GLN A 43 -2.06 -0.58 3.73
N LYS A 44 -2.48 -1.40 4.71
CA LYS A 44 -3.40 -0.96 5.77
C LYS A 44 -2.80 0.14 6.64
N GLY A 45 -1.51 0.06 6.96
CA GLY A 45 -0.81 1.10 7.70
C GLY A 45 -0.76 2.43 6.94
N LEU A 46 -0.46 2.38 5.64
CA LEU A 46 -0.41 3.57 4.79
C LEU A 46 -1.79 4.22 4.60
N THR A 47 -2.85 3.43 4.52
CA THR A 47 -4.23 3.93 4.34
C THR A 47 -4.92 4.31 5.65
N ALA A 48 -4.46 3.81 6.81
CA ALA A 48 -5.05 4.12 8.12
C ALA A 48 -4.90 5.59 8.51
N ASP A 49 -3.82 6.25 8.06
CA ASP A 49 -3.54 7.66 8.33
C ASP A 49 -4.03 8.60 7.21
N ALA A 50 -4.57 8.06 6.10
CA ALA A 50 -5.12 8.84 4.99
C ALA A 50 -6.24 9.83 5.39
N PRO A 51 -7.12 9.54 6.39
CA PRO A 51 -8.09 10.53 6.86
C PRO A 51 -7.45 11.78 7.48
N PHE A 52 -6.22 11.69 7.98
CA PHE A 52 -5.51 12.84 8.57
C PHE A 52 -4.86 13.74 7.53
N VAL A 53 -4.45 13.21 6.37
CA VAL A 53 -3.73 13.98 5.34
C VAL A 53 -4.68 14.83 4.51
N ASN A 54 -5.82 14.28 4.08
CA ASN A 54 -6.83 15.04 3.31
C ASN A 54 -7.51 16.16 4.13
N SER A 55 -7.45 16.08 5.47
CA SER A 55 -8.06 17.09 6.35
C SER A 55 -7.22 18.37 6.49
N ILE A 56 -5.96 18.34 6.08
CA ILE A 56 -5.02 19.47 6.23
C ILE A 56 -4.97 20.32 4.95
N GLU A 57 -5.13 19.72 3.77
CA GLU A 57 -5.15 20.45 2.49
C GLU A 57 -6.44 21.27 2.28
N GLU A 58 -7.57 20.88 2.87
CA GLU A 58 -8.83 21.64 2.76
C GLU A 58 -8.89 22.90 3.66
N GLN A 59 -7.84 23.20 4.43
CA GLN A 59 -7.78 24.35 5.35
C GLN A 59 -6.82 25.48 4.92
N GLU A 60 -6.21 25.43 3.72
CA GLU A 60 -5.43 26.55 3.14
C GLU A 60 -6.23 27.40 2.13
#